data_AF-A0A7G8GTV0-F1
#
_entry.id   AF-A0A7G8GTV0-F1
#
_cell.length_a   1.000
_cell.length_b   1.000
_cell.length_c   1.000
_cell.angle_alpha   90.00
_cell.angle_beta   90.00
_cell.angle_gamma   90.00
#
_symmetry.space_group_name_H-M   'P 1'
#
loop_
_entity.id
_entity.type
_entity.pdbx_description
1 polymer ?
#
loop_
_entity_poly.entity_id
_entity_poly.type
_entity_poly.pdbx_seq_one_letter_code
_entity_poly.pdbx_strand_id
1 'polypeptide(L)' 'MTNGSGTWANNQPPAAAEKLWRGLALVGAFHIGGMLINVIFQMLGNNSLDGIPAKFLGL' A
#
# COMPACT_ATOMS: atom_id res chain seq x y z
N MET A 1 31.41 -9.92 -0.08
CA MET A 1 31.14 -9.51 1.32
C MET A 1 29.65 -9.71 1.58
N THR A 2 29.26 -10.80 2.23
CA THR A 2 27.88 -11.05 2.67
C THR A 2 27.73 -10.54 4.10
N ASN A 3 27.21 -9.33 4.26
CA ASN A 3 27.01 -8.63 5.53
C ASN A 3 25.59 -8.05 5.52
N GLY A 4 24.62 -8.43 6.33
CA GLY A 4 24.54 -9.38 7.44
C GLY A 4 23.07 -9.66 7.81
N SER A 5 22.88 -10.73 8.58
CA SER A 5 21.67 -11.23 9.26
C SER A 5 20.36 -11.32 8.46
N GLY A 6 20.00 -12.52 8.02
CA GLY A 6 18.64 -12.88 7.56
C GLY A 6 17.61 -13.00 8.70
N THR A 7 17.89 -12.43 9.87
CA THR A 7 17.10 -12.62 11.09
C THR A 7 16.43 -11.30 11.47
N TRP A 8 15.12 -11.36 11.75
CA TRP A 8 14.37 -10.24 12.32
C TRP A 8 14.96 -9.84 13.67
N ALA A 9 15.10 -8.54 13.91
CA ALA A 9 15.54 -8.01 15.20
C ALA A 9 14.81 -6.69 15.48
N ASN A 10 14.47 -6.41 16.74
CA ASN A 10 13.86 -5.13 17.17
C ASN A 10 12.60 -4.71 16.38
N ASN A 11 11.70 -5.65 16.04
CA ASN A 11 10.54 -5.43 15.17
C ASN A 11 10.88 -4.87 13.77
N GLN A 12 12.13 -5.01 13.35
CA GLN A 12 12.61 -4.59 12.04
C GLN A 12 13.01 -5.82 11.22
N PRO A 13 12.58 -5.89 9.95
CA PRO A 13 12.98 -6.96 9.04
C PRO A 13 14.46 -6.83 8.63
N PRO A 14 15.10 -7.94 8.21
CA PRO A 14 16.46 -7.93 7.64
C PRO A 14 16.64 -6.86 6.55
N ALA A 15 17.83 -6.26 6.38
CA ALA A 15 18.02 -5.09 5.50
C ALA A 15 17.44 -5.23 4.07
N ALA A 16 17.53 -6.42 3.46
CA ALA A 16 16.89 -6.70 2.16
C ALA A 16 15.35 -6.72 2.25
N ALA A 17 14.82 -7.32 3.32
CA ALA A 17 13.39 -7.34 3.63
C ALA A 17 12.87 -5.99 4.16
N GLU A 18 13.71 -5.12 4.72
CA GLU A 18 13.33 -3.76 5.13
C GLU A 18 12.91 -2.91 3.94
N LYS A 19 13.66 -2.99 2.83
CA LYS A 19 13.28 -2.28 1.60
C LYS A 19 11.92 -2.77 1.07
N LEU A 20 11.70 -4.09 1.10
CA LEU A 20 10.43 -4.68 0.69
C LEU A 20 9.29 -4.32 1.65
N TRP A 21 9.52 -4.36 2.96
CA TRP A 21 8.56 -4.02 4.00
C TRP A 21 8.15 -2.56 3.94
N ARG A 22 9.11 -1.64 3.77
CA ARG A 22 8.83 -0.22 3.56
C ARG A 22 8.03 0.02 2.28
N GLY A 23 8.38 -0.68 1.19
CA GLY A 23 7.62 -0.62 -0.06
C GLY A 23 6.19 -1.12 0.10
N LEU A 24 6.01 -2.27 0.77
CA LEU A 24 4.69 -2.84 1.06
C LEU A 24 3.86 -1.93 1.95
N ALA A 25 4.45 -1.39 3.03
CA ALA A 25 3.78 -0.47 3.92
C ALA A 25 3.33 0.80 3.19
N LEU A 26 4.16 1.33 2.29
CA LEU A 26 3.83 2.49 1.46
C LEU A 26 2.67 2.19 0.50
N VAL A 27 2.75 1.09 -0.25
CA VAL A 27 1.67 0.68 -1.17
C VAL A 27 0.37 0.39 -0.41
N GLY A 28 0.45 -0.32 0.71
CA GLY A 28 -0.68 -0.60 1.58
C GLY A 28 -1.34 0.66 2.13
N ALA A 29 -0.55 1.66 2.55
CA ALA A 29 -1.06 2.93 3.04
C ALA A 29 -1.82 3.70 1.94
N PHE A 30 -1.28 3.77 0.72
CA PHE A 30 -2.00 4.39 -0.40
C PHE A 30 -3.26 3.62 -0.79
N HIS A 31 -3.21 2.30 -0.78
CA HIS A 31 -4.35 1.47 -1.13
C HIS A 31 -5.50 1.61 -0.13
N ILE A 32 -5.20 1.46 1.17
CA ILE A 32 -6.20 1.61 2.24
C ILE A 32 -6.69 3.06 2.32
N GLY A 33 -5.78 4.04 2.22
CA GLY A 33 -6.15 5.46 2.21
C GLY A 33 -7.06 5.83 1.04
N GLY A 34 -6.79 5.30 -0.16
CA GLY A 34 -7.65 5.47 -1.33
C GLY A 34 -9.04 4.85 -1.14
N MET A 35 -9.12 3.64 -0.55
CA MET A 35 -10.40 3.00 -0.22
C MET A 35 -11.19 3.80 0.82
N LEU A 36 -10.53 4.35 1.85
CA LEU A 36 -11.18 5.20 2.86
C LEU A 36 -11.83 6.43 2.21
N ILE A 37 -11.08 7.14 1.35
CA ILE A 37 -11.60 8.31 0.63
C ILE A 37 -12.77 7.91 -0.25
N ASN A 38 -12.68 6.77 -0.95
CA ASN A 38 -13.78 6.26 -1.77
C ASN A 38 -15.05 6.05 -0.95
N VAL A 39 -14.95 5.38 0.20
CA VAL A 39 -16.09 5.12 1.10
C VAL A 39 -16.72 6.42 1.59
N ILE A 40 -15.92 7.43 1.96
CA ILE A 40 -16.45 8.74 2.37
C ILE A 40 -17.25 9.38 1.23
N PHE A 41 -16.76 9.34 0.00
CA PHE A 41 -17.47 9.90 -1.16
C PHE A 41 -18.78 9.15 -1.43
N GLN A 42 -18.79 7.83 -1.31
CA GLN A 42 -20.00 7.02 -1.43
C GLN A 42 -21.03 7.35 -0.34
N MET A 43 -20.59 7.56 0.92
CA MET A 43 -21.48 8.02 2.00
C MET A 43 -22.09 9.40 1.72
N LEU A 44 -21.39 10.25 0.97
CA LEU A 44 -21.88 11.56 0.49
C LEU A 44 -22.73 11.45 -0.79
N GLY A 45 -23.01 10.23 -1.27
CA GLY A 45 -23.81 9.99 -2.47
C GLY A 45 -23.06 10.13 -3.80
N ASN A 46 -21.73 10.27 -3.77
CA ASN A 46 -20.89 10.41 -4.95
C ASN A 46 -20.08 9.13 -5.24
N ASN A 47 -20.47 8.40 -6.28
CA ASN A 47 -19.81 7.16 -6.70
C ASN A 47 -18.78 7.36 -7.84
N SER A 48 -18.38 8.61 -8.13
CA SER A 48 -17.50 8.92 -9.28
C SER A 48 -16.11 8.28 -9.18
N LEU A 49 -15.69 7.85 -7.98
CA LEU A 49 -14.38 7.27 -7.72
C LEU A 49 -14.32 5.76 -8.01
N ASP A 50 -15.45 5.05 -8.10
CA ASP A 50 -15.48 3.59 -8.36
C ASP A 50 -14.98 3.22 -9.77
N GLY A 51 -15.07 4.14 -10.73
CA GLY A 51 -14.56 3.94 -12.09
C GLY A 51 -13.05 4.18 -12.23
N ILE A 52 -12.39 4.76 -11.22
CA ILE A 52 -10.97 5.10 -11.30
C ILE A 52 -10.08 3.85 -11.49
N PRO A 53 -10.27 2.73 -10.76
CA PRO A 53 -9.53 1.50 -10.99
C PRO A 53 -9.68 0.96 -12.42
N ALA A 54 -10.88 1.02 -13.01
CA ALA A 54 -11.15 0.55 -14.37
C ALA A 54 -10.40 1.39 -15.42
N LYS A 55 -10.30 2.70 -15.20
CA LYS A 55 -9.54 3.61 -16.09
C LYS A 55 -8.05 3.31 -16.16
N PHE A 56 -7.44 2.82 -15.08
CA PHE A 56 -6.03 2.39 -15.10
C PHE A 56 -5.82 1.09 -15.90
N LEU A 57 -6.89 0.33 -16.13
CA LEU A 57 -6.88 -0.90 -16.93
C LEU A 57 -7.29 -0.64 -18.40
N GLY A 58 -7.58 0.62 -18.76
CA GLY A 58 -8.01 0.99 -20.11
C GLY A 58 -9.46 0.60 -20.46
N LEU A 59 -10.30 0.42 -19.42
CA LEU A 59 -11.72 0.07 -19.53
C LEU A 59 -12.63 1.30 -19.34
#